data_AF-A0A9P7AXB9-F1
#
_entry.id   AF-A0A9P7AXB9-F1
#
_cell.length_a   1.000
_cell.length_b   1.000
_cell.length_c   1.000
_cell.angle_alpha   90.00
_cell.angle_beta   90.00
_cell.angle_gamma   90.00
#
_symmetry.space_group_name_H-M   'P 1'
#
loop_
_entity.id
_entity.type
_entity.pdbx_description
1 polymer ?
#
loop_
_entity_poly.entity_id
_entity_poly.type
_entity_poly.pdbx_seq_one_letter_code
_entity_poly.pdbx_strand_id
1 'polypeptide(L)'
;MIFKTLSVDVVGRGIYFAHDVKLGHYMKIAPRTLFFGQGSATEDHTPSSYLITVQILGALTQVGVTLRVLGNVSDICSANQSKGFTCPNGRTTFSSSNVLGAIGPGRLYSIGKIYSGLLHFFWIGALMPVITWAIWKYWKKDGKGRDWLRLTNWPLIFVGTYNVLPAIECRR
;
A
#
# COMPACT_ATOMS: atom_id res chain seq x y z
N MET A 1 1.37 12.89 -10.57
CA MET A 1 1.20 11.41 -10.59
C MET A 1 2.47 10.68 -10.19
N ILE A 2 3.62 10.97 -10.82
CA ILE A 2 4.89 10.25 -10.59
C ILE A 2 5.23 10.11 -9.09
N PHE A 3 5.18 11.21 -8.33
CA PHE A 3 5.43 11.17 -6.88
C PHE A 3 4.52 10.19 -6.15
N LYS A 4 3.20 10.23 -6.40
CA LYS A 4 2.24 9.33 -5.74
C LYS A 4 2.51 7.87 -6.11
N THR A 5 2.78 7.58 -7.38
CA THR A 5 3.07 6.22 -7.85
C THR A 5 4.34 5.67 -7.19
N LEU A 6 5.40 6.49 -7.12
CA LEU A 6 6.64 6.09 -6.45
C LEU A 6 6.46 5.92 -4.94
N SER A 7 5.65 6.75 -4.28
CA SER A 7 5.47 6.68 -2.83
C SER A 7 4.45 5.63 -2.36
N VAL A 8 3.43 5.33 -3.17
CA VAL A 8 2.35 4.41 -2.78
C VAL A 8 2.56 3.03 -3.40
N ASP A 9 2.76 2.97 -4.72
CA ASP A 9 2.79 1.69 -5.42
C ASP A 9 4.11 0.96 -5.17
N VAL A 10 5.25 1.64 -5.23
CA VAL A 10 6.56 1.01 -4.97
C VAL A 10 6.66 0.54 -3.51
N VAL A 11 6.22 1.37 -2.56
CA VAL A 11 6.19 1.00 -1.15
C VAL A 11 5.22 -0.16 -0.92
N GLY A 12 4.05 -0.14 -1.57
CA GLY A 12 3.09 -1.24 -1.53
C GLY A 12 3.70 -2.56 -2.00
N ARG A 13 4.43 -2.55 -3.13
CA ARG A 13 5.15 -3.74 -3.62
C ARG A 13 6.21 -4.23 -2.63
N GLY A 14 6.91 -3.33 -1.95
CA GLY A 14 7.85 -3.67 -0.88
C GLY A 14 7.18 -4.32 0.34
N ILE A 15 5.97 -3.87 0.71
CA ILE A 15 5.18 -4.48 1.79
C ILE A 15 4.74 -5.89 1.41
N TYR A 16 4.27 -6.11 0.18
CA TYR A 16 3.92 -7.45 -0.30
C TYR A 16 5.12 -8.39 -0.32
N PHE A 17 6.28 -7.91 -0.77
CA PHE A 17 7.53 -8.66 -0.69
C PHE A 17 7.85 -9.09 0.77
N ALA A 18 7.77 -8.16 1.72
CA ALA A 18 7.99 -8.48 3.13
C ALA A 18 6.95 -9.46 3.70
N HIS A 19 5.70 -9.35 3.25
CA HIS A 19 4.63 -10.27 3.61
C HIS A 19 4.92 -11.70 3.14
N ASP A 20 5.41 -11.86 1.91
CA ASP A 20 5.69 -13.17 1.32
C ASP A 20 6.93 -13.82 1.95
N VAL A 21 7.96 -13.03 2.30
CA VAL A 21 9.11 -13.53 3.09
C VAL A 21 8.66 -14.02 4.46
N LYS A 22 7.72 -13.31 5.11
CA LYS A 22 7.19 -13.73 6.40
C LYS A 22 6.33 -15.00 6.29
N LEU A 23 5.50 -15.10 5.25
CA LEU A 23 4.75 -16.32 4.97
C LEU A 23 5.68 -17.51 4.76
N GLY A 24 6.73 -17.33 3.97
CA GLY A 24 7.72 -18.39 3.73
C GLY A 24 8.49 -18.80 4.99
N HIS A 25 8.72 -17.87 5.94
CA HIS A 25 9.26 -18.20 7.26
C HIS A 25 8.31 -19.12 8.06
N TYR A 26 6.99 -18.90 7.99
CA TYR A 26 6.01 -19.81 8.61
C TYR A 26 5.98 -21.19 7.95
N MET A 27 6.26 -21.26 6.64
CA MET A 27 6.37 -22.52 5.90
C MET A 27 7.74 -23.21 6.06
N LYS A 28 8.64 -22.66 6.89
CA LYS A 28 10.01 -23.16 7.14
C LYS A 28 10.89 -23.20 5.89
N ILE A 29 10.65 -22.31 4.91
CA ILE A 29 11.49 -22.16 3.72
C ILE A 29 12.65 -21.22 4.06
N ALA A 30 13.84 -21.50 3.52
CA ALA A 30 15.01 -20.66 3.74
C ALA A 30 14.77 -19.23 3.20
N PRO A 31 15.04 -18.16 3.97
CA PRO A 31 14.75 -16.78 3.54
C PRO A 31 15.58 -16.35 2.32
N ARG A 32 16.74 -16.98 2.10
CA ARG A 32 17.59 -16.70 0.93
C ARG A 32 16.96 -17.22 -0.37
N THR A 33 16.42 -18.43 -0.36
CA THR A 33 15.76 -18.99 -1.56
C THR A 33 14.47 -18.23 -1.88
N LEU A 34 13.76 -17.72 -0.87
CA LEU A 34 12.61 -16.83 -1.09
C LEU A 34 13.00 -15.45 -1.64
N PHE A 35 14.08 -14.85 -1.13
CA PHE A 35 14.58 -13.57 -1.63
C PHE A 35 14.93 -13.67 -3.12
N PHE A 36 15.69 -14.70 -3.49
CA PHE A 36 16.01 -14.96 -4.88
C PHE A 36 14.76 -15.40 -5.66
N GLY A 37 13.87 -16.23 -5.12
CA GLY A 37 12.63 -16.62 -5.81
C GLY A 37 11.71 -15.44 -6.15
N GLN A 38 11.62 -14.43 -5.27
CA GLN A 38 10.81 -13.22 -5.49
C GLN A 38 11.52 -12.17 -6.37
N GLY A 39 12.85 -12.07 -6.31
CA GLY A 39 13.63 -11.07 -7.06
C GLY A 39 14.22 -11.55 -8.38
N SER A 40 14.43 -12.86 -8.52
CA SER A 40 15.24 -13.49 -9.56
C SER A 40 14.91 -14.99 -9.61
N ALA A 41 13.81 -15.36 -10.26
CA ALA A 41 13.31 -16.73 -10.27
C ALA A 41 14.41 -17.78 -10.51
N THR A 42 14.77 -18.49 -9.44
CA THR A 42 15.48 -19.77 -9.40
C THR A 42 14.93 -20.48 -8.19
N GLU A 43 14.43 -21.70 -8.30
CA GLU A 43 15.25 -22.88 -8.49
C GLU A 43 14.36 -23.99 -9.10
N ASP A 44 14.55 -24.32 -10.38
CA ASP A 44 14.67 -25.72 -10.82
C ASP A 44 15.05 -25.79 -12.32
N HIS A 45 16.28 -26.23 -12.55
CA HIS A 45 16.81 -26.87 -13.77
C HIS A 45 16.44 -26.31 -15.16
N THR A 46 16.83 -25.08 -15.51
CA THR A 46 17.13 -24.71 -16.92
C THR A 46 18.10 -23.52 -17.00
N PRO A 47 18.98 -23.44 -18.02
CA PRO A 47 20.32 -22.86 -17.90
C PRO A 47 20.38 -21.32 -17.76
N SER A 48 21.00 -20.87 -16.66
CA SER A 48 21.93 -19.74 -16.41
C SER A 48 21.90 -18.41 -17.20
N SER A 49 20.96 -18.15 -18.11
CA SER A 49 20.97 -16.93 -18.94
C SER A 49 19.74 -16.02 -18.77
N TYR A 50 18.74 -16.39 -17.96
CA TYR A 50 17.48 -15.63 -17.84
C TYR A 50 17.06 -15.33 -16.38
N LEU A 51 18.02 -15.13 -15.48
CA LEU A 51 17.76 -14.93 -14.03
C LEU A 51 17.09 -13.58 -13.67
N ILE A 52 16.96 -12.64 -14.60
CA ILE A 52 16.43 -11.27 -14.38
C ILE A 52 15.02 -11.10 -15.00
N THR A 53 14.48 -12.13 -15.66
CA THR A 53 13.47 -11.90 -16.69
C THR A 53 12.03 -11.93 -16.23
N VAL A 54 11.66 -12.62 -15.15
CA VAL A 54 10.23 -12.78 -14.81
C VAL A 54 9.58 -11.45 -14.42
N GLN A 55 10.21 -10.66 -13.56
CA GLN A 55 9.62 -9.39 -13.10
C GLN A 55 9.63 -8.32 -14.20
N ILE A 56 10.73 -8.24 -14.95
CA ILE A 56 10.86 -7.28 -16.07
C ILE A 56 9.91 -7.67 -17.20
N LEU A 57 9.83 -8.95 -17.56
CA LEU A 57 8.89 -9.44 -18.56
C LEU A 57 7.45 -9.21 -18.10
N GLY A 58 7.12 -9.50 -16.85
CA GLY A 58 5.79 -9.21 -16.29
C GLY A 58 5.44 -7.73 -16.36
N ALA A 59 6.38 -6.84 -16.02
CA ALA A 59 6.20 -5.39 -16.14
C ALA A 59 6.01 -4.96 -17.61
N LEU A 60 6.83 -5.48 -18.53
CA LEU A 60 6.74 -5.17 -19.95
C LEU A 60 5.45 -5.70 -20.59
N THR A 61 5.04 -6.93 -20.28
CA THR A 61 3.78 -7.51 -20.74
C THR A 61 2.60 -6.73 -20.19
N GLN A 62 2.62 -6.34 -18.91
CA GLN A 62 1.54 -5.55 -18.33
C GLN A 62 1.42 -4.16 -18.96
N VAL A 63 2.54 -3.48 -19.19
CA VAL A 63 2.57 -2.20 -19.92
C VAL A 63 2.09 -2.39 -21.36
N GLY A 64 2.58 -3.43 -22.04
CA GLY A 64 2.22 -3.75 -23.43
C GLY A 64 0.72 -4.02 -23.60
N VAL A 65 0.13 -4.86 -22.75
CA VAL A 65 -1.31 -5.14 -22.76
C VAL A 65 -2.10 -3.85 -22.49
N THR A 66 -1.67 -3.05 -21.51
CA THR A 66 -2.34 -1.78 -21.19
C THR A 66 -2.33 -0.83 -22.39
N LEU A 67 -1.19 -0.65 -23.04
CA LEU A 67 -1.06 0.20 -24.24
C LEU A 67 -1.90 -0.33 -25.40
N ARG A 68 -1.96 -1.65 -25.60
CA ARG A 68 -2.78 -2.25 -26.66
C ARG A 68 -4.26 -2.06 -26.40
N VAL A 69 -4.71 -2.20 -25.15
CA VAL A 69 -6.10 -1.94 -24.78
C VAL A 69 -6.44 -0.47 -25.04
N LEU A 70 -5.59 0.46 -24.58
CA LEU A 70 -5.79 1.91 -24.80
C LEU A 70 -5.83 2.32 -26.28
N GLY A 71 -5.04 1.67 -27.15
CA GLY A 71 -5.00 1.99 -28.58
C GLY A 71 -6.06 1.28 -29.43
N ASN A 72 -6.58 0.13 -28.98
CA ASN A 72 -7.49 -0.70 -29.78
C ASN A 72 -8.98 -0.47 -29.47
N VAL A 73 -9.30 0.18 -28.35
CA VAL A 73 -10.68 0.45 -27.95
C VAL A 73 -10.91 1.96 -27.92
N SER A 74 -11.75 2.45 -28.82
CA SER A 74 -12.20 3.85 -28.85
C SER A 74 -13.05 4.16 -27.61
N ASP A 75 -12.92 5.37 -27.04
CA ASP A 75 -13.63 5.84 -25.83
C ASP A 75 -13.42 5.02 -24.54
N ILE A 76 -12.21 4.48 -24.34
CA ILE A 76 -11.85 3.84 -23.08
C ILE A 76 -12.08 4.77 -21.88
N CYS A 77 -12.59 4.18 -20.79
CA CYS A 77 -12.98 4.87 -19.56
C CYS A 77 -14.21 5.79 -19.68
N SER A 78 -14.85 5.97 -20.83
CA SER A 78 -16.10 6.75 -20.95
C SER A 78 -17.26 6.07 -20.21
N ALA A 79 -18.21 6.87 -19.68
CA ALA A 79 -19.36 6.34 -18.95
C ALA A 79 -20.34 5.57 -19.84
N ASN A 80 -20.38 5.89 -21.14
CA ASN A 80 -21.27 5.29 -22.14
C ASN A 80 -20.57 4.27 -23.06
N GLN A 81 -19.49 3.64 -22.58
CA GLN A 81 -18.77 2.66 -23.39
C GLN A 81 -19.60 1.37 -23.58
N SER A 82 -19.83 0.97 -24.84
CA SER A 82 -20.67 -0.19 -25.19
C SER A 82 -20.17 -1.51 -24.63
N LYS A 83 -18.85 -1.61 -24.42
CA LYS A 83 -18.17 -2.80 -23.84
C LYS A 83 -17.97 -2.73 -22.33
N GLY A 84 -18.48 -1.69 -21.65
CA GLY A 84 -18.44 -1.58 -20.19
C GLY A 84 -17.04 -1.33 -19.59
N PHE A 85 -16.04 -0.98 -20.40
CA PHE A 85 -14.69 -0.63 -19.92
C PHE A 85 -14.69 0.72 -19.20
N THR A 86 -15.09 0.71 -17.93
CA THR A 86 -15.02 1.86 -17.02
C THR A 86 -13.72 1.81 -16.19
N CYS A 87 -13.12 2.97 -15.92
CA CYS A 87 -11.84 3.08 -15.20
C CYS A 87 -11.99 3.78 -13.85
N PRO A 88 -12.68 3.17 -12.86
CA PRO A 88 -12.95 3.80 -11.57
C PRO A 88 -11.65 4.13 -10.82
N ASN A 89 -10.73 3.18 -10.71
CA ASN A 89 -9.46 3.36 -9.98
C ASN A 89 -8.50 4.35 -10.66
N GLY A 90 -8.48 4.38 -12.00
CA GLY A 90 -7.67 5.34 -12.75
C GLY A 90 -8.14 6.79 -12.55
N ARG A 91 -9.46 7.00 -12.58
CA ARG A 91 -10.08 8.32 -12.38
C ARG A 91 -9.91 8.83 -10.95
N THR A 92 -10.12 7.99 -9.94
CA THR A 92 -9.96 8.39 -8.53
C THR A 92 -8.49 8.69 -8.21
N THR A 93 -7.55 7.90 -8.71
CA THR A 93 -6.11 8.13 -8.50
C THR A 93 -5.65 9.40 -9.20
N PHE A 94 -6.12 9.67 -10.41
CA PHE A 94 -5.83 10.91 -11.13
C PHE A 94 -6.44 12.14 -10.43
N SER A 95 -7.73 12.11 -10.11
CA SER A 95 -8.41 13.22 -9.46
C SER A 95 -7.78 13.56 -8.09
N SER A 96 -7.60 12.55 -7.23
CA SER A 96 -7.00 12.75 -5.90
C SER A 96 -5.59 13.32 -5.95
N SER A 97 -4.77 12.84 -6.89
CA SER A 97 -3.40 13.31 -7.06
C SER A 97 -3.33 14.75 -7.58
N ASN A 98 -4.27 15.17 -8.43
CA ASN A 98 -4.34 16.56 -8.89
C ASN A 98 -4.80 17.48 -7.76
N VAL A 99 -5.82 17.10 -7.00
CA VAL A 99 -6.33 17.90 -5.88
C VAL A 99 -5.25 18.06 -4.80
N LEU A 100 -4.67 16.95 -4.32
CA LEU A 100 -3.65 16.98 -3.27
C LEU A 100 -2.33 17.59 -3.76
N GLY A 101 -1.99 17.37 -5.04
CA GLY A 101 -0.78 17.92 -5.66
C GLY A 101 -0.85 19.41 -5.96
N ALA A 102 -1.99 19.92 -6.42
CA ALA A 102 -2.16 21.33 -6.78
C ALA A 102 -2.39 22.23 -5.56
N ILE A 103 -3.10 21.74 -4.53
CA ILE A 103 -3.38 22.52 -3.31
C ILE A 103 -2.13 22.63 -2.42
N GLY A 104 -1.28 21.60 -2.43
CA GLY A 104 -0.06 21.52 -1.64
C GLY A 104 -0.31 21.25 -0.14
N PRO A 105 0.69 20.68 0.56
CA PRO A 105 0.53 20.27 1.95
C PRO A 105 0.32 21.45 2.91
N GLY A 106 0.90 22.62 2.61
CA GLY A 106 0.78 23.82 3.45
C GLY A 106 -0.63 24.39 3.58
N ARG A 107 -1.54 24.10 2.63
CA ARG A 107 -2.92 24.60 2.68
C ARG A 107 -3.90 23.60 3.29
N LEU A 108 -3.53 22.32 3.32
CA LEU A 108 -4.34 21.23 3.88
C LEU A 108 -3.98 20.93 5.33
N TYR A 109 -2.68 20.83 5.63
CA TYR A 109 -2.13 20.29 6.88
C TYR A 109 -1.52 21.35 7.80
N SER A 110 -1.59 22.64 7.44
CA SER A 110 -1.12 23.71 8.33
C SER A 110 -2.08 23.96 9.49
N ILE A 111 -1.56 24.55 10.56
CA ILE A 111 -2.26 24.83 11.81
C ILE A 111 -3.50 25.71 11.51
N GLY A 112 -4.68 25.24 11.93
CA GLY A 112 -5.96 25.93 11.69
C GLY A 112 -6.60 25.70 10.31
N LYS A 113 -6.09 24.75 9.51
CA LYS A 113 -6.70 24.32 8.24
C LYS A 113 -7.56 23.07 8.40
N ILE A 114 -8.33 22.76 7.36
CA ILE A 114 -9.38 21.72 7.33
C ILE A 114 -8.86 20.35 7.81
N TYR A 115 -7.63 19.98 7.46
CA TYR A 115 -7.03 18.68 7.82
C TYR A 115 -5.98 18.79 8.93
N SER A 116 -5.93 19.90 9.69
CA SER A 116 -5.00 20.06 10.81
C SER A 116 -5.22 19.01 11.92
N GLY A 117 -6.47 18.58 12.12
CA GLY A 117 -6.81 17.50 13.05
C GLY A 117 -6.14 16.17 12.69
N LEU A 118 -5.89 15.90 11.41
CA LEU A 118 -5.29 14.64 10.97
C LEU A 118 -3.84 14.47 11.43
N LEU A 119 -3.09 15.57 11.64
CA LEU A 119 -1.71 15.49 12.12
C LEU A 119 -1.62 14.98 13.56
N HIS A 120 -2.69 15.11 14.36
CA HIS A 120 -2.71 14.63 15.73
C HIS A 120 -2.65 13.09 15.79
N PHE A 121 -3.10 12.40 14.73
CA PHE A 121 -2.97 10.94 14.63
C PHE A 121 -1.52 10.46 14.57
N PHE A 122 -0.56 11.32 14.18
CA PHE A 122 0.86 10.95 14.21
C PHE A 122 1.34 10.65 15.64
N TRP A 123 1.03 11.55 16.58
CA TRP A 123 1.39 11.39 17.98
C TRP A 123 0.53 10.34 18.68
N ILE A 124 -0.76 10.27 18.37
CA ILE A 124 -1.65 9.23 18.90
C ILE A 124 -1.16 7.84 18.46
N GLY A 125 -0.80 7.69 17.19
CA GLY A 125 -0.24 6.45 16.64
C GLY A 125 1.11 6.07 17.26
N ALA A 126 1.95 7.05 17.59
CA ALA A 126 3.23 6.82 18.28
C ALA A 126 3.04 6.47 19.76
N LEU A 127 2.07 7.09 20.44
CA LEU A 127 1.80 6.88 21.86
C LEU A 127 1.12 5.55 22.14
N MET A 128 0.18 5.10 21.29
CA MET A 128 -0.54 3.85 21.51
C MET A 128 0.34 2.61 21.76
N PRO A 129 1.36 2.28 20.94
CA PRO A 129 2.23 1.14 21.21
C PRO A 129 3.01 1.29 22.52
N VAL A 130 3.46 2.51 22.85
CA VAL A 130 4.20 2.81 24.10
C VAL A 130 3.30 2.61 25.32
N ILE A 131 2.07 3.10 25.26
CA ILE A 131 1.06 2.93 26.32
C ILE A 131 0.76 1.45 26.52
N THR A 132 0.54 0.68 25.45
CA THR A 132 0.30 -0.76 25.59
C THR A 132 1.49 -1.52 26.14
N TRP A 133 2.71 -1.15 25.78
CA TRP A 133 3.92 -1.74 26.34
C TRP A 133 4.07 -1.42 27.84
N ALA A 134 3.80 -0.18 28.24
CA ALA A 134 3.84 0.23 29.64
C ALA A 134 2.79 -0.53 30.48
N ILE A 135 1.54 -0.60 29.99
CA ILE A 135 0.47 -1.37 30.65
C ILE A 135 0.87 -2.84 30.77
N TRP A 136 1.42 -3.44 29.72
CA TRP A 136 1.92 -4.81 29.76
C TRP A 136 3.04 -5.00 30.79
N LYS A 137 3.98 -4.05 30.90
CA LYS A 137 5.12 -4.15 31.83
C LYS A 137 4.71 -3.99 33.30
N TYR A 138 3.82 -3.04 33.61
CA TYR A 138 3.42 -2.76 35.00
C TYR A 138 2.35 -3.71 35.54
N TRP A 139 1.38 -4.13 34.72
CA TRP A 139 0.30 -5.03 35.18
C TRP A 139 0.65 -6.52 35.11
N LYS A 140 1.83 -6.90 34.60
CA LYS A 140 2.33 -8.27 34.70
C LYS A 140 2.60 -8.71 36.16
N LYS A 141 2.72 -7.75 37.07
CA LYS A 141 2.98 -8.00 38.50
C LYS A 141 1.82 -8.69 39.23
N ASP A 142 0.59 -8.57 38.72
CA ASP A 142 -0.64 -9.05 39.41
C ASP A 142 -1.21 -10.37 38.87
N GLY A 143 -0.46 -11.12 38.04
CA GLY A 143 -0.72 -12.55 37.81
C GLY A 143 -2.02 -12.96 37.09
N LYS A 144 -2.77 -12.04 36.46
CA LYS A 144 -4.01 -12.40 35.72
C LYS A 144 -4.08 -11.83 34.29
N GLY A 145 -3.83 -12.71 33.32
CA GLY A 145 -4.80 -13.03 32.26
C GLY A 145 -5.13 -11.98 31.18
N ARG A 146 -4.14 -11.33 30.55
CA ARG A 146 -4.39 -10.54 29.32
C ARG A 146 -3.34 -10.77 28.23
N ASP A 147 -3.28 -12.00 27.72
CA ASP A 147 -2.45 -12.35 26.54
C ASP A 147 -2.92 -11.65 25.26
N TRP A 148 -4.18 -11.20 25.20
CA TRP A 148 -4.74 -10.45 24.06
C TRP A 148 -4.03 -9.11 23.80
N LEU A 149 -3.45 -8.48 24.84
CA LEU A 149 -2.67 -7.24 24.69
C LEU A 149 -1.36 -7.47 23.93
N ARG A 150 -0.81 -8.69 23.94
CA ARG A 150 0.33 -9.07 23.09
C ARG A 150 -0.08 -9.33 21.64
N LEU A 151 -1.33 -9.73 21.39
CA LEU A 151 -1.86 -9.97 20.05
C LEU A 151 -2.37 -8.69 19.36
N THR A 152 -2.51 -7.58 20.09
CA THR A 152 -3.04 -6.33 19.55
C THR A 152 -1.99 -5.63 18.67
N ASN A 153 -2.26 -5.53 17.36
CA ASN A 153 -1.45 -4.78 16.41
C ASN A 153 -2.11 -3.42 16.09
N TRP A 154 -1.64 -2.36 16.76
CA TRP A 154 -2.10 -0.99 16.50
C TRP A 154 -1.99 -0.54 15.05
N PRO A 155 -0.91 -0.86 14.30
CA PRO A 155 -0.84 -0.51 12.88
C PRO A 155 -1.99 -1.10 12.06
N LEU A 156 -2.44 -2.32 12.38
CA LEU A 156 -3.53 -2.97 11.67
C LEU A 156 -4.88 -2.28 11.93
N ILE A 157 -5.09 -1.83 13.17
CA ILE A 157 -6.31 -1.10 13.59
C ILE A 157 -6.39 0.26 12.89
N PHE A 158 -5.27 0.98 12.78
CA PHE A 158 -5.23 2.28 12.12
C PHE A 158 -5.20 2.22 10.59
N VAL A 159 -4.78 1.10 9.99
CA VAL A 159 -4.81 0.91 8.54
C VAL A 159 -6.25 0.81 7.99
N GLY A 160 -7.26 0.54 8.82
CA GLY A 160 -8.67 0.48 8.38
C GLY A 160 -9.17 1.74 7.67
N THR A 161 -8.56 2.91 7.93
CA THR A 161 -8.90 4.17 7.26
C THR A 161 -8.16 4.41 5.94
N TYR A 162 -7.34 3.46 5.47
CA TYR A 162 -6.49 3.61 4.28
C TYR A 162 -7.27 3.93 2.99
N ASN A 163 -8.52 3.46 2.86
CA ASN A 163 -9.39 3.72 1.70
C ASN A 163 -10.31 4.94 1.87
N VAL A 164 -10.17 5.71 2.96
CA VAL A 164 -10.91 6.96 3.09
C VAL A 164 -10.24 7.98 2.17
N LEU A 165 -10.75 8.09 0.94
CA LEU A 165 -10.49 9.26 0.12
C LEU A 165 -10.88 10.48 0.96
N PRO A 166 -9.99 11.48 1.15
CA PRO A 166 -10.42 12.75 1.70
C PRO A 166 -11.45 13.31 0.72
N ALA A 167 -12.72 13.17 1.10
CA ALA A 167 -13.82 13.82 0.43
C ALA A 167 -13.57 15.32 0.58
N ILE A 168 -12.94 15.92 -0.42
CA ILE A 168 -13.12 17.33 -0.67
C ILE A 168 -14.59 17.50 -1.02
N GLU A 169 -15.40 17.75 0.01
CA GLU A 169 -16.76 18.25 -0.15
C GLU A 169 -16.65 19.52 -1.00
N CYS A 170 -16.85 19.41 -2.32
CA CYS A 170 -17.13 20.56 -3.16
C CYS A 170 -18.51 21.06 -2.74
N ARG A 171 -18.54 21.85 -1.67
CA ARG A 171 -19.70 22.66 -1.31
C ARG A 171 -19.95 23.59 -2.51
N ARG A 172 -20.96 23.24 -3.32
CA ARG A 172 -21.58 24.18 -4.26
C ARG A 172 -22.22 25.30 -3.47
#